data_AF-A0A0N4UQN3-F1
#
_entry.id   AF-A0A0N4UQN3-F1
#
_cell.length_a   1.000
_cell.length_b   1.000
_cell.length_c   1.000
_cell.angle_alpha   90.00
_cell.angle_beta   90.00
_cell.angle_gamma   90.00
#
_symmetry.space_group_name_H-M   'P 1'
#
loop_
_entity.id
_entity.type
_entity.pdbx_description
1 polymer ?
#
loop_
_entity_poly.entity_id
_entity_poly.type
_entity_poly.pdbx_seq_one_letter_code
_entity_poly.pdbx_strand_id
1 'polypeptide(L)'
;MFYIFIFHFRLFFVGAREGHMPLVLTMVNKDTRTPIPAVIFTGLLSIAFLSLSNNIYSLINYIQIVYWLAIICVIAALLWLRKTMPNAERPIKVNLFFPIIFLIGCIALVVIPIIGSLKDTAIGIGIMLTALPVYAVFIARGKPPKFLEKISSSLTTFIQKLFIVVDDSKEQ
;
A
#
# COMPACT_ATOMS: atom_id res chain seq x y z
N MET A 1 -15.71 -11.96 3.86
CA MET A 1 -15.20 -10.71 4.46
C MET A 1 -13.88 -10.91 5.20
N PHE A 2 -13.78 -11.87 6.13
CA PHE A 2 -12.55 -12.16 6.90
C PHE A 2 -11.28 -12.34 6.05
N TYR A 3 -11.35 -13.05 4.93
CA TYR A 3 -10.18 -13.27 4.06
C TYR A 3 -9.55 -11.97 3.49
N ILE A 4 -10.37 -10.97 3.16
CA ILE A 4 -9.88 -9.69 2.62
C ILE A 4 -9.07 -8.94 3.70
N PHE A 5 -9.57 -8.94 4.93
CA PHE A 5 -8.86 -8.32 6.06
C PHE A 5 -7.53 -9.00 6.36
N ILE A 6 -7.46 -10.34 6.26
CA ILE A 6 -6.20 -11.09 6.45
C ILE A 6 -5.16 -10.70 5.40
N PHE A 7 -5.55 -10.56 4.13
CA PHE A 7 -4.64 -10.15 3.07
C PHE A 7 -4.10 -8.73 3.31
N HIS A 8 -4.98 -7.77 3.64
CA HIS A 8 -4.57 -6.41 3.97
C HIS A 8 -3.64 -6.35 5.18
N PHE A 9 -3.95 -7.12 6.23
CA PHE A 9 -3.11 -7.18 7.43
C PHE A 9 -1.69 -7.68 7.12
N ARG A 10 -1.55 -8.70 6.27
CA ARG A 10 -0.22 -9.20 5.85
C ARG A 10 0.61 -8.11 5.16
N LEU A 11 -0.02 -7.27 4.34
CA LEU A 11 0.66 -6.14 3.69
C LEU A 11 1.15 -5.11 4.72
N PHE A 12 0.31 -4.75 5.70
CA PHE A 12 0.71 -3.85 6.79
C PHE A 12 1.83 -4.44 7.65
N PHE A 13 1.74 -5.74 7.96
CA PHE A 13 2.74 -6.47 8.75
C PHE A 13 4.12 -6.45 8.09
N VAL A 14 4.20 -6.81 6.81
CA VAL A 14 5.46 -6.77 6.05
C VAL A 14 5.97 -5.34 5.92
N GLY A 15 5.10 -4.36 5.68
CA GLY A 15 5.48 -2.95 5.59
C GLY A 15 6.05 -2.39 6.90
N ALA A 16 5.55 -2.81 8.06
CA ALA A 16 6.10 -2.34 9.34
C ALA A 16 7.42 -3.03 9.69
N ARG A 17 7.60 -4.30 9.31
CA ARG A 17 8.89 -5.01 9.49
C ARG A 17 10.04 -4.35 8.74
N GLU A 18 9.77 -3.81 7.54
CA GLU A 18 10.73 -3.01 6.77
C GLU A 18 10.82 -1.55 7.24
N GLY A 19 10.12 -1.16 8.32
CA GLY A 19 10.14 0.19 8.88
C GLY A 19 9.37 1.23 8.06
N HIS A 20 8.57 0.82 7.08
CA HIS A 20 7.78 1.73 6.24
C HIS A 20 6.43 2.11 6.84
N MET A 21 5.92 1.34 7.80
CA MET A 21 4.63 1.57 8.46
C MET A 21 4.78 1.64 9.98
N PRO A 22 3.95 2.43 10.68
CA PRO A 22 3.96 2.48 12.14
C PRO A 22 3.48 1.14 12.72
N LEU A 23 4.21 0.65 13.73
CA LEU A 23 3.97 -0.65 14.38
C LEU A 23 2.56 -0.81 14.95
N VAL A 24 1.86 0.29 15.25
CA VAL A 24 0.46 0.27 15.75
C VAL A 24 -0.48 -0.46 14.80
N LEU A 25 -0.27 -0.30 13.50
CA LEU A 25 -1.12 -0.90 12.48
C LEU A 25 -0.93 -2.42 12.37
N THR A 26 0.12 -2.97 12.98
CA THR A 26 0.40 -4.41 12.97
C THR A 26 0.02 -5.10 14.28
N MET A 27 -0.49 -4.35 15.26
CA MET A 27 -0.86 -4.89 16.55
C MET A 27 -2.18 -5.69 16.45
N VAL A 28 -2.22 -6.83 17.14
CA VAL A 28 -3.36 -7.76 17.16
C VAL A 28 -3.97 -7.82 18.57
N ASN A 29 -5.30 -7.79 18.66
CA ASN A 29 -5.98 -7.89 19.95
C ASN A 29 -5.77 -9.29 20.55
N LYS A 30 -5.44 -9.35 21.85
CA LYS A 30 -5.11 -10.61 22.54
C LYS A 30 -6.27 -11.60 22.57
N ASP A 31 -7.48 -11.10 22.83
CA ASP A 31 -8.66 -11.97 23.06
C ASP A 31 -9.30 -12.41 21.75
N THR A 32 -9.49 -11.48 20.81
CA THR A 32 -10.19 -11.75 19.55
C THR A 32 -9.26 -12.14 18.40
N ARG A 33 -7.93 -12.02 18.58
CA ARG A 33 -6.92 -12.22 17.52
C ARG A 33 -7.21 -11.40 16.25
N THR A 34 -7.91 -10.27 16.39
CA THR A 34 -8.25 -9.39 15.27
C THR A 34 -7.34 -8.15 15.24
N PRO A 35 -6.92 -7.69 14.05
CA PRO A 35 -6.11 -6.47 13.92
C PRO A 35 -7.01 -5.23 13.97
N ILE A 36 -7.56 -4.94 15.16
CA ILE A 36 -8.52 -3.85 15.38
C ILE A 36 -7.97 -2.50 14.88
N PRO A 37 -6.71 -2.10 15.17
CA PRO A 37 -6.19 -0.80 14.71
C PRO A 37 -6.14 -0.67 13.18
N ALA A 38 -5.75 -1.74 12.49
CA ALA A 38 -5.70 -1.77 11.02
C ALA A 38 -7.10 -1.64 10.41
N VAL A 39 -8.08 -2.33 10.98
CA VAL A 39 -9.48 -2.29 10.51
C VAL A 39 -10.09 -0.91 10.74
N ILE A 40 -9.88 -0.30 11.91
CA ILE A 40 -10.38 1.05 12.19
C ILE A 40 -9.71 2.06 11.25
N PHE A 41 -8.39 1.98 11.08
CA PHE A 41 -7.65 2.90 10.20
C PHE A 41 -8.12 2.78 8.74
N THR A 42 -8.22 1.55 8.21
CA THR A 42 -8.73 1.32 6.84
C THR A 42 -10.19 1.73 6.70
N GLY A 43 -11.03 1.54 7.72
CA GLY A 43 -12.41 2.00 7.75
C GLY A 43 -12.53 3.52 7.74
N LEU A 44 -11.76 4.21 8.58
CA LEU A 44 -11.70 5.68 8.62
C LEU A 44 -11.22 6.26 7.30
N LEU A 45 -10.17 5.69 6.70
CA LEU A 45 -9.71 6.09 5.37
C LEU A 45 -10.79 5.86 4.31
N SER A 46 -11.50 4.74 4.36
CA SER A 46 -12.58 4.44 3.41
C SER A 46 -13.73 5.45 3.52
N ILE A 47 -14.11 5.84 4.74
CA ILE A 47 -15.12 6.88 4.99
C ILE A 47 -14.60 8.24 4.51
N ALA A 48 -13.33 8.57 4.77
CA ALA A 48 -12.73 9.82 4.32
C ALA A 48 -12.74 9.93 2.78
N PHE A 49 -12.30 8.89 2.06
CA PHE A 49 -12.35 8.85 0.59
C PHE A 49 -13.78 8.93 0.04
N LEU A 50 -14.73 8.25 0.69
CA LEU A 50 -16.14 8.31 0.31
C LEU A 50 -16.73 9.71 0.56
N SER A 51 -16.35 10.38 1.64
CA SER A 51 -16.83 11.74 1.96
C SER A 51 -16.25 12.81 1.04
N LEU A 52 -15.02 12.62 0.55
CA LEU A 52 -14.33 13.58 -0.31
C LEU A 52 -14.81 13.51 -1.76
N SER A 53 -15.37 12.37 -2.18
CA SER A 53 -15.80 12.17 -3.55
C SER A 53 -17.31 11.90 -3.62
N ASN A 54 -18.01 12.76 -4.34
CA ASN A 54 -19.45 12.65 -4.53
C ASN A 54 -19.86 11.44 -5.38
N ASN A 55 -18.93 10.83 -6.13
CA ASN A 55 -19.23 9.77 -7.10
C ASN A 55 -18.33 8.54 -6.92
N ILE A 56 -18.96 7.37 -6.74
CA ILE A 56 -18.27 6.07 -6.63
C ILE A 56 -17.48 5.75 -7.91
N TYR A 57 -17.99 6.14 -9.08
CA TYR A 57 -17.31 5.92 -10.36
C TYR A 57 -15.94 6.65 -10.44
N SER A 58 -15.85 7.87 -9.90
CA SER A 58 -14.56 8.57 -9.83
C SER A 58 -13.59 7.87 -8.88
N LEU A 59 -14.06 7.34 -7.75
CA LEU A 59 -13.25 6.51 -6.84
C LEU A 59 -12.66 5.28 -7.54
N ILE A 60 -13.48 4.60 -8.34
CA ILE A 60 -13.03 3.44 -9.11
C ILE A 60 -11.93 3.86 -10.09
N ASN A 61 -12.10 4.97 -10.80
CA ASN A 61 -11.07 5.50 -11.70
C ASN A 61 -9.77 5.85 -10.95
N TYR A 62 -9.86 6.44 -9.75
CA TYR A 62 -8.69 6.79 -8.93
C TYR A 62 -7.89 5.55 -8.51
N ILE A 63 -8.59 4.49 -8.09
CA ILE A 63 -7.93 3.25 -7.67
C ILE A 63 -7.36 2.51 -8.89
N GLN A 64 -8.09 2.48 -10.00
CA GLN A 64 -7.64 1.79 -11.22
C GLN A 64 -6.35 2.37 -11.78
N ILE A 65 -6.23 3.71 -11.87
CA ILE A 65 -5.01 4.32 -12.40
C ILE A 65 -3.79 3.97 -11.53
N VAL A 66 -3.92 4.02 -10.20
CA VAL A 66 -2.84 3.66 -9.27
C VAL A 66 -2.49 2.18 -9.37
N TYR A 67 -3.51 1.31 -9.45
CA TYR A 67 -3.33 -0.13 -9.55
C TYR A 67 -2.61 -0.55 -10.83
N TRP A 68 -3.06 -0.03 -11.99
CA TRP A 68 -2.44 -0.36 -13.28
C TRP A 68 -1.02 0.21 -13.39
N LEU A 69 -0.77 1.41 -12.88
CA LEU A 69 0.58 1.97 -12.80
C LEU A 69 1.50 1.10 -11.93
N ALA A 70 1.03 0.64 -10.76
CA ALA A 70 1.80 -0.26 -9.91
C ALA A 70 2.13 -1.59 -10.62
N ILE A 71 1.17 -2.17 -11.36
CA ILE A 71 1.40 -3.39 -12.16
C ILE A 71 2.44 -3.15 -13.26
N ILE A 72 2.35 -2.03 -13.98
CA ILE A 72 3.35 -1.65 -15.01
C ILE A 72 4.74 -1.56 -14.38
N CYS A 73 4.87 -0.92 -13.22
CA CYS A 73 6.14 -0.86 -12.49
C CYS A 73 6.66 -2.24 -12.09
N VAL A 74 5.80 -3.15 -11.62
CA VAL A 74 6.19 -4.52 -11.24
C VAL A 74 6.67 -5.32 -12.46
N ILE A 75 5.96 -5.24 -13.60
CA ILE A 75 6.35 -5.95 -14.82
C ILE A 75 7.64 -5.33 -15.40
N ALA A 76 7.77 -4.00 -15.39
CA ALA A 76 8.98 -3.32 -15.82
C ALA A 76 10.18 -3.72 -14.93
N ALA A 77 9.98 -3.79 -13.60
CA ALA A 77 10.98 -4.28 -12.67
C ALA A 77 11.35 -5.75 -12.93
N LEU A 78 10.38 -6.60 -13.27
CA LEU A 78 10.64 -7.99 -13.67
C LEU A 78 11.48 -8.07 -14.95
N LEU A 79 11.16 -7.27 -15.97
CA LEU A 79 11.92 -7.21 -17.22
C LEU A 79 13.34 -6.66 -17.00
N TRP A 80 13.48 -5.65 -16.14
CA TRP A 80 14.76 -5.07 -15.76
C TRP A 80 15.61 -6.07 -14.97
N LEU A 81 15.04 -6.70 -13.94
CA LEU A 81 15.70 -7.75 -13.14
C LEU A 81 16.14 -8.92 -14.01
N ARG A 82 15.35 -9.27 -15.04
CA ARG A 82 15.71 -10.34 -15.97
C ARG A 82 16.97 -10.02 -16.77
N LYS A 83 17.20 -8.75 -17.12
CA LYS A 83 18.41 -8.26 -17.80
C LYS A 83 19.60 -8.11 -16.84
N THR A 84 19.38 -7.55 -15.66
CA THR A 84 20.45 -7.25 -14.69
C THR A 84 20.96 -8.49 -13.97
N MET A 85 20.09 -9.46 -13.66
CA MET A 85 20.43 -10.70 -12.94
C MET A 85 20.11 -11.95 -13.79
N PRO A 86 20.88 -12.21 -14.88
CA PRO A 86 20.64 -13.35 -15.74
C PRO A 86 20.91 -14.70 -15.06
N ASN A 87 21.84 -14.73 -14.09
CA ASN A 87 22.32 -15.95 -13.43
C ASN A 87 21.55 -16.33 -12.15
N ALA A 88 20.51 -15.59 -11.77
CA ALA A 88 19.68 -15.94 -10.62
C ALA A 88 18.93 -17.26 -10.87
N GLU A 89 18.79 -18.10 -9.85
CA GLU A 89 18.01 -19.33 -9.95
C GLU A 89 16.54 -19.00 -10.23
N ARG A 90 16.00 -19.59 -11.30
CA ARG A 90 14.63 -19.34 -11.77
C ARG A 90 13.89 -20.68 -11.86
N PRO A 91 13.14 -21.08 -10.82
CA PRO A 91 12.43 -22.36 -10.81
C PRO A 91 11.34 -22.42 -11.89
N ILE A 92 10.74 -21.27 -12.24
CA ILE A 92 9.75 -21.16 -13.31
C ILE A 92 10.27 -20.21 -14.38
N LYS A 93 10.52 -20.73 -15.58
CA LYS A 93 10.96 -19.94 -16.75
C LYS A 93 9.76 -19.68 -17.66
N VAL A 94 9.21 -18.48 -17.57
CA VAL A 94 8.21 -18.01 -18.55
C VAL A 94 8.91 -17.34 -19.73
N ASN A 95 8.38 -17.53 -20.94
CA ASN A 95 8.89 -16.87 -22.13
C ASN A 95 8.69 -15.35 -22.02
N LEU A 96 9.71 -14.57 -22.42
CA LEU A 96 9.72 -13.09 -22.32
C LEU A 96 8.58 -12.42 -23.09
N PHE A 97 8.04 -13.12 -24.08
CA PHE A 97 6.92 -12.67 -24.91
C PHE A 97 5.67 -12.34 -24.08
N PHE A 98 5.31 -13.18 -23.10
CA PHE A 98 4.08 -13.00 -22.32
C PHE A 98 4.10 -11.73 -21.45
N PRO A 99 5.15 -11.46 -20.64
CA PRO A 99 5.21 -10.21 -19.88
C PRO A 99 5.22 -8.96 -20.77
N ILE A 100 5.81 -9.00 -21.96
CA ILE A 100 5.88 -7.84 -22.87
C ILE A 100 4.48 -7.52 -23.44
N ILE A 101 3.75 -8.54 -23.91
CA ILE A 101 2.37 -8.34 -24.37
C ILE A 101 1.48 -7.83 -23.25
N PHE A 102 1.62 -8.41 -22.06
CA PHE A 102 0.85 -7.99 -20.90
C PHE A 102 1.18 -6.54 -20.50
N LEU A 103 2.45 -6.14 -20.56
CA LEU A 103 2.88 -4.75 -20.34
C LEU A 103 2.21 -3.79 -21.32
N ILE A 104 2.18 -4.13 -22.62
CA ILE A 104 1.50 -3.31 -23.65
C ILE A 104 0.01 -3.19 -23.35
N GLY A 105 -0.65 -4.29 -22.96
CA GLY A 105 -2.05 -4.28 -22.54
C GLY A 105 -2.30 -3.39 -21.32
N CYS A 106 -1.43 -3.47 -20.30
CA CYS A 106 -1.53 -2.62 -19.11
C CYS A 106 -1.35 -1.14 -19.44
N ILE A 107 -0.43 -0.80 -20.35
CA ILE A 107 -0.24 0.57 -20.82
C ILE A 107 -1.53 1.08 -21.49
N ALA A 108 -2.17 0.27 -22.35
CA ALA A 108 -3.45 0.63 -22.95
C ALA A 108 -4.54 0.89 -21.89
N LEU A 109 -4.60 0.06 -20.84
CA LEU A 109 -5.53 0.23 -19.72
C LEU A 109 -5.28 1.49 -18.88
N VAL A 110 -4.06 2.04 -18.90
CA VAL A 110 -3.75 3.33 -18.28
C VAL A 110 -4.12 4.49 -19.21
N VAL A 111 -3.91 4.35 -20.51
CA VAL A 111 -4.22 5.40 -21.51
C VAL A 111 -5.72 5.63 -21.65
N ILE A 112 -6.55 4.58 -21.56
CA ILE A 112 -8.00 4.68 -21.70
C ILE A 112 -8.62 5.65 -20.65
N PRO A 113 -8.37 5.49 -19.33
CA PRO A 113 -8.84 6.45 -18.31
C PRO A 113 -8.30 7.87 -18.46
N ILE A 114 -7.06 8.03 -18.96
CA ILE A 114 -6.45 9.35 -19.20
C ILE A 114 -7.24 10.14 -20.24
N ILE A 115 -7.65 9.47 -21.33
CA ILE A 115 -8.43 10.10 -22.41
C ILE A 115 -9.88 10.33 -21.97
N GLY A 116 -10.49 9.37 -21.29
CA GLY A 116 -11.90 9.46 -20.87
C GLY A 116 -12.14 10.46 -19.73
N SER A 117 -11.23 10.53 -18.76
CA SER A 117 -11.41 11.30 -17.53
C SER A 117 -10.07 11.83 -17.00
N LEU A 118 -9.51 12.85 -17.67
CA LEU A 118 -8.22 13.44 -17.30
C LEU A 118 -8.21 13.97 -15.86
N LYS A 119 -9.32 14.59 -15.41
CA LYS A 119 -9.44 15.10 -14.03
C LYS A 119 -9.30 13.98 -13.00
N ASP A 120 -9.98 12.86 -13.23
CA ASP A 120 -9.96 11.74 -12.30
C ASP A 120 -8.60 11.07 -12.27
N THR A 121 -7.98 10.92 -13.44
CA THR A 121 -6.62 10.39 -13.56
C THR A 121 -5.61 11.29 -12.86
N ALA A 122 -5.70 12.61 -13.03
CA ALA A 122 -4.79 13.57 -12.40
C ALA A 122 -4.88 13.51 -10.87
N ILE A 123 -6.10 13.37 -10.32
CA ILE A 123 -6.30 13.18 -8.88
C ILE A 123 -5.69 11.86 -8.41
N GLY A 124 -5.92 10.76 -9.12
CA GLY A 124 -5.33 9.45 -8.78
C GLY A 124 -3.79 9.47 -8.78
N ILE A 125 -3.17 10.09 -9.80
CA ILE A 125 -1.72 10.30 -9.87
C ILE A 125 -1.25 11.23 -8.74
N GLY A 126 -2.00 12.29 -8.44
CA GLY A 126 -1.72 13.20 -7.32
C GLY A 126 -1.68 12.46 -5.98
N ILE A 127 -2.69 11.62 -5.71
CA ILE A 127 -2.75 10.76 -4.51
C ILE A 127 -1.52 9.83 -4.47
N MET A 128 -1.17 9.19 -5.59
CA MET A 128 0.03 8.34 -5.67
C MET A 128 1.31 9.13 -5.37
N LEU A 129 1.44 10.34 -5.92
CA LEU A 129 2.59 11.20 -5.71
C LEU A 129 2.71 11.68 -4.26
N THR A 130 1.62 11.76 -3.49
CA THR A 130 1.69 12.10 -2.05
C THR A 130 2.46 11.05 -1.23
N ALA A 131 2.63 9.83 -1.73
CA ALA A 131 3.46 8.83 -1.08
C ALA A 131 4.96 9.20 -1.08
N LEU A 132 5.46 9.93 -2.10
CA LEU A 132 6.85 10.37 -2.19
C LEU A 132 7.27 11.37 -1.09
N PRO A 133 6.56 12.48 -0.83
CA PRO A 133 6.92 13.39 0.26
C PRO A 133 6.79 12.72 1.63
N VAL A 134 5.79 11.84 1.83
CA VAL A 134 5.68 11.04 3.05
C VAL A 134 6.93 10.15 3.20
N TYR A 135 7.30 9.40 2.17
CA TYR A 135 8.52 8.58 2.18
C TYR A 135 9.79 9.40 2.48
N ALA A 136 9.93 10.57 1.85
CA ALA A 136 11.08 11.45 2.06
C ALA A 136 11.18 12.00 3.49
N VAL A 137 10.03 12.32 4.12
CA VAL A 137 10.00 12.86 5.49
C VAL A 137 10.21 11.76 6.54
N PHE A 138 9.58 10.60 6.38
CA PHE A 138 9.57 9.54 7.39
C PHE A 138 10.75 8.57 7.28
N ILE A 139 11.15 8.20 6.05
CA ILE A 139 12.10 7.09 5.82
C ILE A 139 13.45 7.62 5.34
N ALA A 140 13.48 8.55 4.37
CA ALA A 140 14.75 9.00 3.78
C ALA A 140 15.67 9.74 4.79
N ARG A 141 15.12 10.32 5.86
CA ARG A 141 15.91 10.97 6.92
C ARG A 141 16.44 10.00 7.99
N GLY A 142 16.16 8.70 7.89
CA GLY A 142 16.63 7.64 8.80
C GLY A 142 16.08 7.71 10.24
N LYS A 143 15.61 8.88 10.70
CA LYS A 143 14.92 9.07 11.97
C LYS A 143 13.71 9.99 11.75
N PRO A 144 12.48 9.57 12.13
CA PRO A 144 11.34 10.45 12.07
C PRO A 144 11.57 11.67 12.98
N PRO A 145 11.02 12.85 12.65
CA PRO A 145 11.12 13.99 13.55
C PRO A 145 10.49 13.64 14.90
N LYS A 146 11.20 13.95 16.01
CA LYS A 146 10.83 13.58 17.39
C LYS A 146 9.37 13.88 17.76
N PHE A 147 8.79 14.93 17.18
CA PHE A 147 7.38 15.27 17.37
C PHE A 147 6.43 14.21 16.80
N LEU A 148 6.68 13.72 15.59
CA LEU A 148 5.87 12.67 14.98
C LEU A 148 6.07 11.32 15.68
N GLU A 149 7.27 11.04 16.16
CA GLU A 149 7.54 9.86 17.01
C GLU A 149 6.76 9.95 18.33
N LYS A 150 6.70 11.13 18.95
CA LYS A 150 5.91 11.37 20.18
C LYS A 150 4.40 11.23 19.93
N ILE A 151 3.88 11.75 18.82
CA ILE A 151 2.47 11.57 18.43
C ILE A 151 2.18 10.10 18.15
N SER A 152 3.03 9.45 17.35
CA SER A 152 2.89 8.03 17.00
C SER A 152 2.90 7.17 18.25
N SER A 153 3.86 7.36 19.17
CA SER A 153 3.92 6.64 20.44
C SER A 153 2.76 6.95 21.38
N SER A 154 2.28 8.20 21.44
CA SER A 154 1.09 8.56 22.21
C SER A 154 -0.18 7.89 21.66
N LEU A 155 -0.37 7.91 20.34
CA LEU A 155 -1.46 7.21 19.67
C LEU A 155 -1.34 5.70 19.85
N THR A 156 -0.13 5.15 19.76
CA THR A 156 0.17 3.73 20.03
C THR A 156 -0.30 3.36 21.42
N THR A 157 0.12 4.11 22.43
CA THR A 157 -0.20 3.85 23.84
C THR A 157 -1.70 3.99 24.09
N PHE A 158 -2.35 4.98 23.47
CA PHE A 158 -3.80 5.16 23.57
C PHE A 158 -4.56 3.99 22.96
N ILE A 159 -4.20 3.58 21.73
CA ILE A 159 -4.82 2.45 21.02
C ILE A 159 -4.57 1.13 21.76
N GLN A 160 -3.35 0.89 22.25
CA GLN A 160 -3.01 -0.28 23.05
C GLN A 160 -3.85 -0.37 24.32
N LYS A 161 -4.05 0.75 25.03
CA LYS A 161 -4.91 0.80 26.22
C LYS A 161 -6.39 0.63 25.88
N LEU A 162 -6.85 1.23 24.79
CA LEU A 162 -8.26 1.22 24.40
C LEU A 162 -8.73 -0.16 23.93
N PHE A 163 -7.89 -0.89 23.19
CA PHE A 163 -8.25 -2.14 22.54
C PHE A 163 -7.49 -3.38 23.04
N ILE A 164 -6.67 -3.24 24.09
CA ILE A 164 -5.87 -4.33 24.70
C ILE A 164 -5.07 -5.08 23.60
N VAL A 165 -4.38 -4.29 22.78
CA VAL A 165 -3.67 -4.79 21.61
C VAL A 165 -2.22 -5.06 21.96
N VAL A 166 -1.71 -6.24 21.60
CA VAL A 166 -0.32 -6.63 21.83
C VAL A 166 0.44 -6.60 20.50
N ASP A 167 1.71 -6.25 20.60
CA ASP A 167 2.64 -6.26 19.49
C ASP A 167 3.15 -7.70 19.24
N ASP A 168 2.71 -8.31 18.15
CA ASP A 168 3.09 -9.68 17.75
C ASP A 168 4.54 -9.74 17.21
N SER A 169 5.19 -8.59 16.97
CA SER A 169 6.57 -8.56 16.45
C SER A 169 7.64 -8.93 17.48
N LYS A 170 7.26 -9.15 18.74
CA LYS A 170 8.17 -9.47 19.86
C LYS A 170 8.02 -10.88 20.45
N GLU A 171 7.14 -11.73 19.91
CA GLU A 171 7.00 -13.13 20.37
C GLU A 171 7.84 -14.16 19.56
N GLN A 172 8.96 -13.72 18.98
CA GLN A 172 10.08 -14.56 18.51
C GLN A 172 11.42 -13.94 18.90
#